data_AF-A0A7C1ILR6-F1
#
_entry.id   AF-A0A7C1ILR6-F1
#
_cell.length_a   1.000
_cell.length_b   1.000
_cell.length_c   1.000
_cell.angle_alpha   90.00
_cell.angle_beta   90.00
_cell.angle_gamma   90.00
#
_symmetry.space_group_name_H-M   'P 1'
#
loop_
_entity.id
_entity.type
_entity.pdbx_description
1 polymer ?
#
loop_
_entity_poly.entity_id
_entity_poly.type
_entity_poly.pdbx_seq_one_letter_code
_entity_poly.pdbx_strand_id
1 'polypeptide(L)'
;MDKYEQIITLVIKEHEGMLTAEEFRILQAYLRGDSQLLDFYIHCYLTISVFNKSYDFSDRIAWSEAYLVNIDGPFWKELADLEKAAPSFEQPTPPDDDKPAVGKLAVEKPPHKIKKSSVLTVVLSSAALLFFLMLIRFLPAPPVRTPIGRVLQLNNAVFPKPVKMLAEGQDVFAGPLSLTAGSGLIELDTGTRVFLTAPIEIDLHDKSLVYLSQGKLLAQVPPTGLGFTISTPQGSVVVYGTEFTLAVDPDGWTRVEVFKGRVDLRSKSGSPVNAISQLVAAGQVGTVDASGSIAVKDKRTSPAPVRRSLERVWAGTQPRSLWNDPVNWENEEMPDAYSPAFLQHRPVRSICVIDDTHTGQHRARAEYVNIGLWGYGCLEMTGGELETEEIWVGRRDGGDGVFTLSGGTVFITQKRDGIIIGKSWEKKAGHGVMNFKGGTILFEDSRDNMILGWGYPAQGVLNMEGGRLSIPNQLILGAVSDEIQSPEPLLGTGYVNIKAGVLRAGSLLIRQGRVDIQDGVLVLKGDVRQPLQEYVRTNRLTANNGAGTLRFDYDSDADETRVRAEGLP
;
A
#
# COMPACT_ATOMS: atom_id res chain seq x y z
N MET A 1 15.26 52.54 15.50
CA MET A 1 15.19 51.26 14.78
C MET A 1 13.93 50.57 15.21
N ASP A 2 13.17 50.05 14.25
CA ASP A 2 12.04 49.19 14.54
C ASP A 2 12.56 47.94 15.28
N LYS A 3 11.79 47.42 16.26
CA LYS A 3 12.19 46.24 17.03
C LYS A 3 12.41 45.03 16.10
N TYR A 4 11.66 44.95 15.01
CA TYR A 4 11.80 43.93 13.98
C TYR A 4 13.12 44.05 13.21
N GLU A 5 13.50 45.26 12.80
CA GLU A 5 14.76 45.56 12.12
C GLU A 5 15.98 45.26 13.00
N GLN A 6 15.85 45.52 14.31
CA GLN A 6 16.87 45.19 15.30
C GLN A 6 17.01 43.68 15.49
N ILE A 7 15.91 42.92 15.48
CA ILE A 7 15.96 41.44 15.52
C ILE A 7 16.61 40.86 14.27
N ILE A 8 16.29 41.35 13.06
CA ILE A 8 16.93 40.87 11.82
C ILE A 8 18.45 41.04 11.92
N THR A 9 18.91 42.20 12.37
CA THR A 9 20.34 42.49 12.53
C THR A 9 21.01 41.54 13.53
N LEU A 10 20.35 41.25 14.65
CA LEU A 10 20.85 40.32 15.67
C LEU A 10 20.86 38.87 15.16
N VAL A 11 19.83 38.44 14.42
CA VAL A 11 19.74 37.10 13.83
C VAL A 11 20.83 36.87 12.78
N ILE A 12 21.10 37.85 11.92
CA ILE A 12 22.19 37.75 10.93
C ILE A 12 23.54 37.65 11.64
N LYS A 13 23.80 38.49 12.65
CA LYS A 13 25.03 38.41 13.45
C LYS A 13 25.18 37.09 14.19
N GLU A 14 24.10 36.52 14.72
CA GLU A 14 24.10 35.19 15.35
C GLU A 14 24.50 34.11 14.35
N HIS A 15 23.89 34.15 13.16
CA HIS A 15 24.14 33.18 12.08
C HIS A 15 25.55 33.29 11.49
N GLU A 16 26.10 34.49 11.38
CA GLU A 16 27.48 34.75 10.93
C GLU A 16 28.52 34.51 12.04
N GLY A 17 28.09 34.13 13.25
CA GLY A 17 28.97 33.88 14.40
C GLY A 17 29.62 35.15 14.98
N MET A 18 29.05 36.32 14.72
CA MET A 18 29.56 37.64 15.14
C MET A 18 28.80 38.25 16.32
N LEU A 19 27.87 37.51 16.93
CA LEU A 19 27.03 38.03 18.00
C LEU A 19 27.79 38.15 19.34
N THR A 20 27.75 39.34 19.94
CA THR A 20 28.37 39.57 21.25
C THR A 20 27.49 39.09 22.40
N ALA A 21 28.07 38.88 23.59
CA ALA A 21 27.34 38.43 24.78
C ALA A 21 26.28 39.43 25.29
N GLU A 22 26.45 40.74 25.01
CA GLU A 22 25.45 41.77 25.32
C GLU A 22 24.29 41.73 24.34
N GLU A 23 24.59 41.62 23.04
CA GLU A 23 23.60 41.47 21.97
C GLU A 23 22.78 40.19 22.12
N PHE A 24 23.40 39.09 22.55
CA PHE A 24 22.69 37.84 22.85
C PHE A 24 21.70 38.01 24.02
N ARG A 25 22.05 38.76 25.06
CA ARG A 25 21.13 39.05 26.18
C ARG A 25 19.96 39.91 25.72
N ILE A 26 20.18 40.88 24.82
CA ILE A 26 19.13 41.70 24.22
C ILE A 26 18.18 40.82 23.38
N LEU A 27 18.73 39.94 22.54
CA LEU A 27 17.94 39.00 21.75
C LEU A 27 17.07 38.10 22.64
N GLN A 28 17.64 37.49 23.68
CA GLN A 28 16.88 36.67 24.63
C GLN A 28 15.77 37.44 25.35
N ALA A 29 16.00 38.72 25.68
CA ALA A 29 14.99 39.56 26.30
C ALA A 29 13.79 39.81 25.35
N TYR A 30 14.05 40.04 24.06
CA TYR A 30 12.98 40.15 23.06
C TYR A 30 12.20 38.85 22.90
N LEU A 31 12.88 37.71 22.79
CA LEU A 31 12.24 36.40 22.58
C LEU A 31 11.39 35.94 23.77
N ARG A 32 11.74 36.33 25.00
CA ARG A 32 10.97 35.99 26.20
C ARG A 32 9.84 36.96 26.49
N GLY A 33 9.99 38.22 26.09
CA GLY A 33 9.07 39.30 26.45
C GLY A 33 7.92 39.51 25.48
N ASP A 34 8.04 39.04 24.23
CA ASP A 34 7.09 39.35 23.16
C ASP A 34 6.92 38.15 22.21
N SER A 35 5.73 37.54 22.24
CA SER A 35 5.43 36.35 21.45
C SER A 35 5.38 36.63 19.94
N GLN A 36 5.11 37.88 19.50
CA GLN A 36 5.14 38.23 18.09
C GLN A 36 6.58 38.33 17.58
N LEU A 37 7.49 38.85 18.40
CA LEU A 37 8.91 38.91 18.06
C LEU A 37 9.57 37.52 18.07
N LEU A 38 9.11 36.61 18.93
CA LEU A 38 9.53 35.20 18.91
C LEU A 38 9.11 34.51 17.61
N ASP A 39 7.86 34.71 17.18
CA ASP A 39 7.34 34.12 15.94
C ASP A 39 8.09 34.66 14.71
N PHE A 40 8.37 35.96 14.71
CA PHE A 40 9.19 36.61 13.69
C PHE A 40 10.63 36.09 13.65
N TYR A 41 11.27 35.90 14.81
CA TYR A 41 12.60 35.29 14.91
C TYR A 41 12.63 33.87 14.32
N ILE A 42 11.64 33.03 14.65
CA ILE A 42 11.50 31.68 14.09
C ILE A 42 11.38 31.75 12.56
N HIS A 43 10.59 32.71 12.05
CA HIS A 43 10.45 32.91 10.62
C HIS A 43 11.78 33.26 9.95
N CYS A 44 12.52 34.24 10.47
CA CYS A 44 13.84 34.60 9.94
C CYS A 44 14.82 33.42 9.94
N TYR A 45 14.85 32.63 11.02
CA TYR A 45 15.73 31.47 11.13
C TYR A 45 15.36 30.34 10.14
N LEU A 46 14.06 30.09 9.95
CA LEU A 46 13.58 29.15 8.94
C LEU A 46 13.93 29.62 7.53
N THR A 47 13.74 30.90 7.23
CA THR A 47 14.11 31.49 5.93
C THR A 47 15.60 31.31 5.65
N ILE A 48 16.47 31.66 6.60
CA ILE A 48 17.93 31.48 6.48
C ILE A 48 18.29 29.99 6.30
N SER A 49 17.63 29.09 7.06
CA SER A 49 17.83 27.64 6.94
C SER A 49 17.43 27.08 5.57
N VAL A 50 16.37 27.62 4.97
CA VAL A 50 15.89 27.25 3.63
C VAL A 50 16.87 27.73 2.56
N PHE A 51 17.39 28.96 2.66
CA PHE A 51 18.39 29.46 1.72
C PHE A 51 19.72 28.70 1.80
N ASN A 52 20.12 28.26 3.00
CA ASN A 52 21.34 27.47 3.18
C ASN A 52 21.22 26.00 2.77
N LYS A 53 20.00 25.46 2.63
CA LYS A 53 19.74 24.11 2.12
C LYS A 53 18.97 24.18 0.81
N SER A 54 19.60 24.75 -0.21
CA SER A 54 19.12 24.60 -1.58
C SER A 54 19.47 23.19 -2.07
N TYR A 55 18.55 22.26 -1.81
CA TYR A 55 18.14 21.07 -2.56
C TYR A 55 17.26 20.28 -1.58
N ASP A 56 15.97 20.11 -1.90
CA ASP A 56 15.02 19.14 -1.28
C ASP A 56 13.97 19.64 -0.23
N PHE A 57 13.83 20.95 0.04
CA PHE A 57 12.81 21.44 1.00
C PHE A 57 11.57 22.13 0.40
N SER A 58 11.47 22.28 -0.94
CA SER A 58 10.35 22.99 -1.59
C SER A 58 9.01 22.25 -1.58
N ASP A 59 9.02 20.92 -1.40
CA ASP A 59 7.86 20.10 -1.79
C ASP A 59 6.93 19.72 -0.63
N ARG A 60 7.18 20.20 0.60
CA ARG A 60 6.47 19.70 1.80
C ARG A 60 5.73 20.73 2.65
N ILE A 61 5.65 22.00 2.25
CA ILE A 61 4.88 23.02 3.00
C ILE A 61 3.96 23.79 2.06
N ALA A 62 2.65 23.69 2.31
CA ALA A 62 1.65 24.53 1.68
C ALA A 62 1.71 25.95 2.28
N TRP A 63 2.44 26.85 1.62
CA TRP A 63 2.46 28.26 1.98
C TRP A 63 1.09 28.89 1.71
N SER A 64 0.56 29.67 2.65
CA SER A 64 -0.52 30.61 2.31
C SER A 64 0.12 31.83 1.63
N GLU A 65 -0.52 32.34 0.58
CA GLU A 65 -0.05 33.52 -0.19
C GLU A 65 0.19 34.78 0.67
N ALA A 66 -0.24 34.79 1.93
CA ALA A 66 -0.11 35.91 2.85
C ALA A 66 1.31 36.12 3.42
N TYR A 67 2.25 35.18 3.25
CA TYR A 67 3.58 35.24 3.89
C TYR A 67 4.77 35.16 2.93
N LEU A 68 4.53 35.19 1.61
CA LEU A 68 5.62 35.34 0.65
C LEU A 68 6.02 36.82 0.60
N VAL A 69 7.21 37.15 1.12
CA VAL A 69 7.89 38.39 0.73
C VAL A 69 8.08 38.30 -0.78
N ASN A 70 7.35 39.13 -1.52
CA ASN A 70 7.44 39.16 -2.97
C ASN A 70 8.86 39.63 -3.33
N ILE A 71 9.73 38.71 -3.76
CA ILE A 71 11.09 39.00 -4.21
C ILE A 71 10.98 39.63 -5.60
N ASP A 72 10.49 40.87 -5.62
CA ASP A 72 10.23 41.63 -6.83
C ASP A 72 11.51 42.28 -7.37
N GLY A 73 11.42 42.81 -8.59
CA GLY A 73 12.50 43.53 -9.29
C GLY A 73 13.30 44.58 -8.47
N PRO A 74 12.73 45.27 -7.45
CA PRO A 74 13.50 46.18 -6.60
C PRO A 74 14.63 45.50 -5.82
N PHE A 75 14.40 44.29 -5.30
CA PHE A 75 15.41 43.53 -4.55
C PHE A 75 16.61 43.16 -5.43
N TRP A 76 16.35 42.71 -6.66
CA TRP A 76 17.39 42.39 -7.64
C TRP A 76 18.18 43.62 -8.09
N LYS A 77 17.52 44.78 -8.15
CA LYS A 77 18.18 46.04 -8.47
C LYS A 77 19.15 46.47 -7.36
N GLU A 78 18.76 46.28 -6.10
CA GLU A 78 19.57 46.63 -4.95
C GLU A 78 20.81 45.72 -4.80
N LEU A 79 20.65 44.41 -5.03
CA LEU A 79 21.80 43.49 -5.14
C LEU A 79 22.74 43.86 -6.30
N ALA A 80 22.20 44.21 -7.47
CA ALA A 80 23.00 44.63 -8.61
C ALA A 80 23.75 45.95 -8.36
N ASP A 81 23.18 46.86 -7.59
CA ASP A 81 23.82 48.12 -7.23
C ASP A 81 24.88 47.91 -6.13
N LEU A 82 24.70 46.94 -5.22
CA LEU A 82 25.74 46.50 -4.26
C LEU A 82 26.92 45.84 -4.97
N GLU A 83 26.69 44.99 -5.97
CA GLU A 83 27.75 44.36 -6.77
C GLU A 83 28.58 45.41 -7.54
N LYS A 84 27.93 46.44 -8.10
CA LYS A 84 28.65 47.56 -8.74
C LYS A 84 29.51 48.36 -7.76
N ALA A 85 29.13 48.40 -6.49
CA ALA A 85 29.87 49.10 -5.45
C ALA A 85 30.96 48.24 -4.80
N ALA A 86 31.10 46.96 -5.21
CA ALA A 86 32.12 46.08 -4.67
C ALA A 86 33.53 46.54 -5.09
N PRO A 87 34.48 46.66 -4.15
CA PRO A 87 35.82 47.12 -4.45
C PRO A 87 36.56 46.13 -5.36
N SER A 88 37.12 46.64 -6.46
CA SER A 88 37.87 45.84 -7.43
C SER A 88 39.24 45.44 -6.85
N PHE A 89 39.61 44.17 -7.02
CA PHE A 89 40.92 43.66 -6.64
C PHE A 89 41.89 43.80 -7.83
N GLU A 90 42.95 44.60 -7.70
CA GLU A 90 44.02 44.67 -8.70
C GLU A 90 44.89 43.41 -8.63
N GLN A 91 44.74 42.56 -9.65
CA GLN A 91 45.63 41.42 -9.85
C GLN A 91 46.98 41.94 -10.40
N PRO A 92 48.13 41.66 -9.77
CA PRO A 92 49.41 42.13 -10.26
C PRO A 92 49.74 41.47 -11.60
N THR A 93 49.83 42.28 -12.65
CA THR A 93 50.26 41.86 -13.99
C THR A 93 51.75 41.51 -13.97
N PRO A 94 52.18 40.37 -14.53
CA PRO A 94 53.60 40.04 -14.65
C PRO A 94 54.35 41.04 -15.54
N PRO A 95 55.66 41.28 -15.33
CA PRO A 95 56.45 42.22 -16.13
C PRO A 95 56.49 41.83 -17.61
N ASP A 96 56.23 42.80 -18.48
CA ASP A 96 56.21 42.68 -19.95
C ASP A 96 57.62 42.83 -20.52
N ASP A 97 58.54 41.93 -20.17
CA ASP A 97 59.88 41.87 -20.76
C ASP A 97 60.05 40.52 -21.48
N ASP A 98 59.66 40.48 -22.75
CA ASP A 98 60.25 39.69 -23.85
C ASP A 98 59.28 39.53 -25.04
N LYS A 99 58.72 40.63 -25.54
CA LYS A 99 58.15 40.66 -26.89
C LYS A 99 59.09 41.44 -27.82
N PRO A 100 59.77 40.77 -28.76
CA PRO A 100 60.57 41.49 -29.75
C PRO A 100 59.66 42.40 -30.58
N ALA A 101 60.08 43.65 -30.73
CA ALA A 101 59.38 44.66 -31.51
C ALA A 101 59.42 44.29 -33.01
N VAL A 102 58.45 43.49 -33.46
CA VAL A 102 58.22 43.25 -34.89
C VAL A 102 57.49 44.48 -35.46
N GLY A 103 58.22 45.30 -36.22
CA GLY A 103 57.65 46.44 -36.93
C GLY A 103 56.50 45.99 -37.83
N LYS A 104 55.37 46.72 -37.81
CA LYS A 104 54.22 46.50 -38.68
C LYS A 104 54.64 46.62 -40.15
N LEU A 105 54.84 45.50 -40.82
CA LEU A 105 54.88 45.45 -42.28
C LEU A 105 53.48 45.76 -42.81
N ALA A 106 53.33 46.90 -43.48
CA ALA A 106 52.13 47.24 -44.22
C ALA A 106 52.02 46.29 -45.42
N VAL A 107 51.23 45.22 -45.27
CA VAL A 107 50.84 44.35 -46.38
C VAL A 107 49.72 45.06 -47.14
N GLU A 108 50.00 45.51 -48.37
CA GLU A 108 48.94 45.93 -49.30
C GLU A 108 48.04 44.72 -49.60
N LYS A 109 46.78 44.79 -49.18
CA LYS A 109 45.79 43.75 -49.47
C LYS A 109 45.46 43.79 -50.97
N PRO A 110 45.68 42.71 -51.75
CA PRO A 110 45.29 42.71 -53.15
C PRO A 110 43.76 42.85 -53.28
N PRO A 111 43.25 43.61 -54.27
CA PRO A 111 41.82 43.77 -54.45
C PRO A 111 41.18 42.45 -54.86
N HIS A 112 40.40 41.85 -53.97
CA HIS A 112 39.64 40.63 -54.28
C HIS A 112 38.57 40.93 -55.34
N LYS A 113 38.83 40.53 -56.59
CA LYS A 113 37.79 40.50 -57.65
C LYS A 113 36.86 39.31 -57.40
N ILE A 114 35.71 39.58 -56.79
CA ILE A 114 34.67 38.57 -56.57
C ILE A 114 34.12 38.13 -57.93
N LYS A 115 34.30 36.85 -58.29
CA LYS A 115 33.76 36.27 -59.52
C LYS A 115 32.23 36.21 -59.41
N LYS A 116 31.51 36.55 -60.49
CA LYS A 116 30.02 36.56 -60.53
C LYS A 116 29.40 35.21 -60.12
N SER A 117 30.09 34.10 -60.35
CA SER A 117 29.68 32.76 -59.88
C SER A 117 29.63 32.64 -58.36
N SER A 118 30.53 33.32 -57.63
CA SER A 118 30.55 33.33 -56.16
C SER A 118 29.36 34.09 -55.57
N VAL A 119 28.90 35.14 -56.26
CA VAL A 119 27.69 35.89 -55.86
C VAL A 119 26.46 35.03 -56.05
N LEU A 120 26.38 34.27 -57.16
CA LEU A 120 25.27 33.36 -57.41
C LEU A 120 25.17 32.27 -56.32
N THR A 121 26.30 31.70 -55.88
CA THR A 121 26.31 30.72 -54.78
C THR A 121 25.80 31.32 -53.48
N VAL A 122 26.23 32.53 -53.13
CA VAL A 122 25.77 33.22 -51.91
C VAL A 122 24.26 33.48 -51.97
N VAL A 123 23.74 33.96 -53.11
CA VAL A 123 22.30 34.22 -53.28
C VAL A 123 21.50 32.93 -53.19
N LEU A 124 21.95 31.85 -53.82
CA LEU A 124 21.26 30.55 -53.80
C LEU A 124 21.25 29.93 -52.39
N SER A 125 22.38 30.00 -51.67
CA SER A 125 22.48 29.54 -50.29
C SER A 125 21.61 30.37 -49.34
N SER A 126 21.54 31.69 -49.56
CA SER A 126 20.70 32.60 -48.76
C SER A 126 19.22 32.34 -49.01
N ALA A 127 18.82 32.13 -50.27
CA ALA A 127 17.45 31.81 -50.64
C ALA A 127 17.01 30.44 -50.08
N ALA A 128 17.89 29.43 -50.13
CA ALA A 128 17.64 28.13 -49.52
C ALA A 128 17.49 28.24 -47.99
N LEU A 129 18.34 29.01 -47.32
CA LEU A 129 18.24 29.23 -45.87
C LEU A 129 16.92 29.91 -45.49
N LEU A 130 16.51 30.95 -46.22
CA LEU A 130 15.23 31.62 -46.02
C LEU A 130 14.04 30.69 -46.28
N PHE A 131 14.13 29.85 -47.32
CA PHE A 131 13.12 28.84 -47.60
C PHE A 131 12.99 27.81 -46.48
N PHE A 132 14.10 27.30 -45.93
CA PHE A 132 14.09 26.38 -44.79
C PHE A 132 13.55 27.03 -43.51
N LEU A 133 13.94 28.28 -43.22
CA LEU A 133 13.41 29.03 -42.08
C LEU A 133 11.91 29.30 -42.23
N MET A 134 11.45 29.60 -43.46
CA MET A 134 10.04 29.74 -43.77
C MET A 134 9.31 28.41 -43.63
N LEU A 135 9.89 27.30 -44.10
CA LEU A 135 9.31 25.96 -43.97
C LEU A 135 9.10 25.59 -42.50
N ILE A 136 10.07 25.88 -41.62
CA ILE A 136 9.99 25.64 -40.17
C ILE A 136 8.83 26.43 -39.52
N ARG A 137 8.48 27.61 -40.02
CA ARG A 137 7.32 28.40 -39.54
C ARG A 137 5.97 27.78 -39.94
N PHE A 138 5.92 27.00 -41.02
CA PHE A 138 4.68 26.38 -41.54
C PHE A 138 4.55 24.89 -41.19
N LEU A 139 5.58 24.27 -40.62
CA LEU A 139 5.47 22.94 -40.01
C LEU A 139 4.64 23.07 -38.72
N PRO A 140 3.49 22.39 -38.58
CA PRO A 140 2.76 22.36 -37.32
C PRO A 140 3.67 21.75 -36.26
N ALA A 141 3.80 22.43 -35.11
CA ALA A 141 4.52 21.88 -33.98
C ALA A 141 3.89 20.51 -33.64
N PRO A 142 4.69 19.44 -33.46
CA PRO A 142 4.14 18.17 -33.01
C PRO A 142 3.36 18.41 -31.72
N PRO A 143 2.18 17.81 -31.54
CA PRO A 143 1.41 17.98 -30.31
C PRO A 143 2.30 17.53 -29.15
N VAL A 144 2.68 18.48 -28.29
CA VAL A 144 3.43 18.20 -27.07
C VAL A 144 2.49 17.40 -26.17
N ARG A 145 2.69 16.09 -26.10
CA ARG A 145 1.95 15.25 -25.16
C ARG A 145 2.45 15.60 -23.77
N THR A 146 1.59 16.23 -22.96
CA THR A 146 1.89 16.46 -21.55
C THR A 146 1.72 15.13 -20.81
N PRO A 147 2.73 14.70 -20.03
CA PRO A 147 2.52 13.60 -19.10
C PRO A 147 1.40 14.00 -18.11
N ILE A 148 0.63 13.02 -17.67
CA ILE A 148 -0.45 13.19 -16.68
C ILE A 148 -0.18 12.41 -15.39
N GLY A 149 0.97 11.73 -15.34
CA GLY A 149 1.41 10.90 -14.24
C GLY A 149 2.64 10.09 -14.58
N ARG A 150 2.97 9.14 -13.70
CA ARG A 150 4.13 8.26 -13.80
C ARG A 150 3.78 6.85 -13.35
N VAL A 151 4.43 5.86 -13.96
CA VAL A 151 4.39 4.47 -13.50
C VAL A 151 5.33 4.34 -12.30
N LEU A 152 4.78 3.98 -11.14
CA LEU A 152 5.58 3.74 -9.93
C LEU A 152 6.10 2.31 -9.87
N GLN A 153 5.26 1.32 -10.21
CA GLN A 153 5.60 -0.09 -10.07
C GLN A 153 4.87 -0.95 -11.10
N LEU A 154 5.51 -2.01 -11.60
CA LEU A 154 4.90 -3.03 -12.45
C LEU A 154 5.28 -4.42 -11.96
N ASN A 155 4.30 -5.25 -11.61
CA ASN A 155 4.52 -6.62 -11.13
C ASN A 155 3.97 -7.61 -12.17
N ASN A 156 4.87 -8.27 -12.91
CA ASN A 156 4.53 -9.25 -13.96
C ASN A 156 3.48 -8.74 -14.97
N ALA A 157 3.44 -7.43 -15.21
CA ALA A 157 2.45 -6.77 -16.06
C ALA A 157 2.60 -7.19 -17.52
N VAL A 158 1.54 -7.76 -18.10
CA VAL A 158 1.47 -8.13 -19.51
C VAL A 158 0.51 -7.18 -20.22
N PHE A 159 1.03 -6.49 -21.24
CA PHE A 159 0.28 -5.57 -22.08
C PHE A 159 -0.19 -6.26 -23.36
N PRO A 160 -1.42 -6.00 -23.85
CA PRO A 160 -1.88 -6.52 -25.13
C PRO A 160 -1.05 -5.94 -26.28
N LYS A 161 -0.57 -6.79 -27.20
CA LYS A 161 0.11 -6.32 -28.43
C LYS A 161 -0.90 -5.64 -29.35
N PRO A 162 -0.58 -4.50 -29.99
CA PRO A 162 0.74 -3.88 -30.19
C PRO A 162 1.09 -2.74 -29.22
N VAL A 163 0.43 -2.62 -28.06
CA VAL A 163 0.65 -1.51 -27.13
C VAL A 163 2.11 -1.52 -26.64
N LYS A 164 2.75 -0.34 -26.67
CA LYS A 164 4.12 -0.15 -26.18
C LYS A 164 4.14 -0.48 -24.69
N MET A 165 4.95 -1.45 -24.29
CA MET A 165 5.16 -1.80 -22.87
C MET A 165 5.58 -0.56 -22.10
N LEU A 166 4.88 -0.29 -20.99
CA LEU A 166 5.32 0.70 -20.01
C LEU A 166 6.45 0.11 -19.17
N ALA A 167 7.33 0.97 -18.66
CA ALA A 167 8.36 0.61 -17.70
C ALA A 167 8.23 1.47 -16.44
N GLU A 168 8.73 0.95 -15.32
CA GLU A 168 8.78 1.71 -14.06
C GLU A 168 9.54 3.02 -14.24
N GLY A 169 9.01 4.08 -13.64
CA GLY A 169 9.54 5.42 -13.79
C GLY A 169 9.27 6.08 -15.15
N GLN A 170 8.52 5.45 -16.06
CA GLN A 170 8.06 6.13 -17.27
C GLN A 170 6.85 7.02 -17.00
N ASP A 171 6.78 8.10 -17.77
CA ASP A 171 5.62 8.98 -17.81
C ASP A 171 4.41 8.26 -18.42
N VAL A 172 3.25 8.54 -17.84
CA VAL A 172 1.94 8.09 -18.30
C VAL A 172 1.28 9.23 -19.07
N PHE A 173 0.74 8.92 -20.24
CA PHE A 173 0.06 9.87 -21.12
C PHE A 173 -1.42 9.49 -21.24
N ALA A 174 -2.23 10.46 -21.64
CA ALA A 174 -3.63 10.21 -21.97
C ALA A 174 -3.76 9.15 -23.10
N GLY A 175 -4.74 8.27 -22.93
CA GLY A 175 -5.06 7.18 -23.85
C GLY A 175 -5.33 5.84 -23.15
N PRO A 176 -5.58 4.80 -23.96
CA PRO A 176 -5.94 3.48 -23.48
C PRO A 176 -4.76 2.79 -22.78
N LEU A 177 -5.07 2.16 -21.65
CA LEU A 177 -4.15 1.35 -20.87
C LEU A 177 -4.85 0.06 -20.43
N SER A 178 -4.26 -1.08 -20.78
CA SER A 178 -4.82 -2.39 -20.50
C SER A 178 -3.74 -3.33 -19.99
N LEU A 179 -4.10 -4.18 -19.03
CA LEU A 179 -3.26 -5.28 -18.54
C LEU A 179 -4.03 -6.59 -18.71
N THR A 180 -3.42 -7.57 -19.38
CA THR A 180 -3.98 -8.92 -19.53
C THR A 180 -3.53 -9.87 -18.42
N ALA A 181 -2.38 -9.61 -17.79
CA ALA A 181 -1.89 -10.31 -16.60
C ALA A 181 -1.02 -9.36 -15.74
N GLY A 182 -0.80 -9.72 -14.49
CA GLY A 182 -0.01 -8.93 -13.53
C GLY A 182 -0.73 -7.69 -12.98
N SER A 183 0.03 -6.75 -12.44
CA SER A 183 -0.49 -5.51 -11.86
C SER A 183 0.44 -4.33 -12.10
N GLY A 184 -0.11 -3.12 -11.98
CA GLY A 184 0.65 -1.88 -12.09
C GLY A 184 0.17 -0.81 -11.12
N LEU A 185 1.09 -0.04 -10.57
CA LEU A 185 0.81 1.15 -9.79
C LEU A 185 1.20 2.38 -10.61
N ILE A 186 0.23 3.26 -10.85
CA ILE A 186 0.45 4.57 -11.45
C ILE A 186 0.13 5.66 -10.44
N GLU A 187 0.88 6.76 -10.50
CA GLU A 187 0.61 7.99 -9.76
C GLU A 187 0.36 9.11 -10.75
N LEU A 188 -0.83 9.72 -10.68
CA LEU A 188 -1.19 10.87 -11.51
C LEU A 188 -0.58 12.14 -10.92
N ASP A 189 -0.42 13.19 -11.73
CA ASP A 189 0.16 14.47 -11.32
C ASP A 189 -0.61 15.15 -10.17
N THR A 190 -1.85 14.73 -9.92
CA THR A 190 -2.66 15.16 -8.78
C THR A 190 -2.25 14.51 -7.45
N GLY A 191 -1.30 13.58 -7.48
CA GLY A 191 -0.91 12.70 -6.38
C GLY A 191 -1.82 11.48 -6.22
N THR A 192 -2.81 11.30 -7.13
CA THR A 192 -3.73 10.17 -7.08
C THR A 192 -3.00 8.89 -7.48
N ARG A 193 -2.99 7.91 -6.57
CA ARG A 193 -2.40 6.59 -6.83
C ARG A 193 -3.49 5.62 -7.28
N VAL A 194 -3.27 4.98 -8.42
CA VAL A 194 -4.19 4.00 -9.00
C VAL A 194 -3.45 2.68 -9.16
N PHE A 195 -3.91 1.68 -8.42
CA PHE A 195 -3.47 0.30 -8.53
C PHE A 195 -4.38 -0.42 -9.53
N LEU A 196 -3.77 -0.92 -10.60
CA LEU A 196 -4.40 -1.63 -11.70
C LEU A 196 -4.12 -3.12 -11.54
N THR A 197 -5.17 -3.95 -11.56
CA THR A 197 -5.02 -5.40 -11.49
C THR A 197 -5.60 -6.05 -12.72
N ALA A 198 -4.80 -6.83 -13.45
CA ALA A 198 -5.28 -7.55 -14.61
C ALA A 198 -6.31 -8.64 -14.24
N PRO A 199 -7.27 -8.95 -15.14
CA PRO A 199 -7.53 -8.25 -16.40
C PRO A 199 -8.21 -6.90 -16.15
N ILE A 200 -7.67 -5.85 -16.78
CA ILE A 200 -8.23 -4.50 -16.67
C ILE A 200 -8.06 -3.72 -17.98
N GLU A 201 -9.08 -2.94 -18.30
CA GLU A 201 -9.09 -2.01 -19.41
C GLU A 201 -9.55 -0.64 -18.94
N ILE A 202 -8.67 0.34 -19.03
CA ILE A 202 -8.96 1.74 -18.74
C ILE A 202 -8.60 2.63 -19.92
N ASP A 203 -9.22 3.80 -19.97
CA ASP A 203 -8.81 4.91 -20.81
C ASP A 203 -8.53 6.12 -19.92
N LEU A 204 -7.28 6.59 -19.94
CA LEU A 204 -6.84 7.73 -19.16
C LEU A 204 -7.13 8.99 -19.99
N HIS A 205 -8.16 9.76 -19.63
CA HIS A 205 -8.47 10.99 -20.37
C HIS A 205 -7.56 12.13 -19.94
N ASP A 206 -7.44 12.36 -18.63
CA ASP A 206 -6.58 13.37 -18.04
C ASP A 206 -6.22 13.00 -16.58
N LYS A 207 -5.51 13.89 -15.89
CA LYS A 207 -5.04 13.70 -14.50
C LYS A 207 -6.15 13.57 -13.44
N SER A 208 -7.40 13.84 -13.82
CA SER A 208 -8.60 13.86 -12.98
C SER A 208 -9.74 12.99 -13.53
N LEU A 209 -9.60 12.39 -14.72
CA LEU A 209 -10.64 11.58 -15.36
C LEU A 209 -10.09 10.28 -15.94
N VAL A 210 -10.62 9.16 -15.43
CA VAL A 210 -10.33 7.81 -15.92
C VAL A 210 -11.63 7.16 -16.35
N TYR A 211 -11.65 6.50 -17.50
CA TYR A 211 -12.72 5.61 -17.90
C TYR A 211 -12.31 4.17 -17.59
N LEU A 212 -13.10 3.45 -16.79
CA LEU A 212 -12.91 2.03 -16.50
C LEU A 212 -13.95 1.23 -17.29
N SER A 213 -13.48 0.56 -18.35
CA SER A 213 -14.33 -0.27 -19.21
C SER A 213 -14.69 -1.57 -18.50
N GLN A 214 -13.67 -2.26 -17.98
CA GLN A 214 -13.80 -3.54 -17.28
C GLN A 214 -12.58 -3.79 -16.38
N GLY A 215 -12.76 -4.59 -15.34
CA GLY A 215 -11.71 -4.96 -14.39
C GLY A 215 -11.84 -4.27 -13.04
N LYS A 216 -10.79 -4.36 -12.23
CA LYS A 216 -10.77 -3.81 -10.86
C LYS A 216 -9.55 -2.93 -10.63
N LEU A 217 -9.79 -1.78 -10.03
CA LEU A 217 -8.76 -0.89 -9.55
C LEU A 217 -8.96 -0.53 -8.07
N LEU A 218 -7.88 -0.12 -7.43
CA LEU A 218 -7.88 0.56 -6.15
C LEU A 218 -7.33 1.96 -6.36
N ALA A 219 -8.05 2.96 -5.85
CA ALA A 219 -7.65 4.35 -5.96
C ALA A 219 -7.47 4.96 -4.57
N GLN A 220 -6.31 5.60 -4.37
CA GLN A 220 -5.98 6.41 -3.21
C GLN A 220 -5.87 7.86 -3.67
N VAL A 221 -6.90 8.65 -3.37
CA VAL A 221 -6.99 10.04 -3.80
C VAL A 221 -6.65 10.95 -2.62
N PRO A 222 -5.52 11.68 -2.65
CA PRO A 222 -5.20 12.68 -1.64
C PRO A 222 -6.12 13.91 -1.76
N PRO A 223 -6.15 14.82 -0.77
CA PRO A 223 -6.90 16.07 -0.86
C PRO A 223 -6.51 16.95 -2.08
N THR A 224 -5.28 16.85 -2.57
CA THR A 224 -4.80 17.53 -3.79
C THR A 224 -5.43 16.97 -5.08
N GLY A 225 -6.02 15.77 -5.02
CA GLY A 225 -6.73 15.11 -6.12
C GLY A 225 -8.24 15.34 -6.14
N LEU A 226 -8.73 16.40 -5.49
CA LEU A 226 -10.16 16.76 -5.51
C LEU A 226 -10.67 16.91 -6.96
N GLY A 227 -11.83 16.29 -7.23
CA GLY A 227 -12.43 16.27 -8.57
C GLY A 227 -12.05 15.05 -9.42
N PHE A 228 -11.26 14.12 -8.88
CA PHE A 228 -10.98 12.85 -9.54
C PHE A 228 -12.29 12.07 -9.79
N THR A 229 -12.52 11.70 -11.03
CA THR A 229 -13.74 11.04 -11.49
C THR A 229 -13.38 9.77 -12.25
N ILE A 230 -14.03 8.66 -11.89
CA ILE A 230 -13.94 7.43 -12.67
C ILE A 230 -15.27 7.18 -13.37
N SER A 231 -15.27 7.25 -14.69
CA SER A 231 -16.43 6.93 -15.52
C SER A 231 -16.48 5.43 -15.80
N THR A 232 -17.67 4.84 -15.79
CA THR A 232 -17.91 3.43 -16.12
C THR A 232 -19.00 3.34 -17.21
N PRO A 233 -19.25 2.17 -17.82
CA PRO A 233 -20.28 2.03 -18.85
C PRO A 233 -21.65 2.54 -18.41
N GLN A 234 -22.03 2.31 -17.14
CA GLN A 234 -23.36 2.59 -16.59
C GLN A 234 -23.40 3.78 -15.62
N GLY A 235 -22.28 4.46 -15.37
CA GLY A 235 -22.25 5.53 -14.39
C GLY A 235 -20.93 6.29 -14.29
N SER A 236 -20.78 7.04 -13.19
CA SER A 236 -19.52 7.67 -12.82
C SER A 236 -19.39 7.75 -11.30
N VAL A 237 -18.15 7.80 -10.83
CA VAL A 237 -17.78 7.88 -9.42
C VAL A 237 -16.97 9.13 -9.21
N VAL A 238 -17.54 10.12 -8.51
CA VAL A 238 -16.85 11.38 -8.19
C VAL A 238 -16.25 11.29 -6.79
N VAL A 239 -14.95 11.55 -6.69
CA VAL A 239 -14.16 11.25 -5.50
C VAL A 239 -13.75 12.52 -4.76
N TYR A 240 -13.87 12.50 -3.42
CA TYR A 240 -13.54 13.61 -2.54
C TYR A 240 -12.46 13.23 -1.51
N GLY A 241 -11.22 12.98 -1.95
CA GLY A 241 -10.10 12.68 -1.05
C GLY A 241 -10.31 11.36 -0.29
N THR A 242 -10.42 10.26 -1.03
CA THR A 242 -10.97 8.98 -0.56
C THR A 242 -10.09 7.82 -1.00
N GLU A 243 -10.08 6.76 -0.19
CA GLU A 243 -9.54 5.46 -0.53
C GLU A 243 -10.68 4.47 -0.78
N PHE A 244 -10.73 3.91 -1.98
CA PHE A 244 -11.81 3.04 -2.42
C PHE A 244 -11.34 2.04 -3.47
N THR A 245 -12.11 0.96 -3.64
CA THR A 245 -11.97 0.06 -4.78
C THR A 245 -13.19 0.18 -5.68
N LEU A 246 -12.93 0.04 -6.98
CA LEU A 246 -13.94 0.06 -8.03
C LEU A 246 -13.74 -1.18 -8.90
N ALA A 247 -14.82 -1.94 -9.11
CA ALA A 247 -14.86 -3.06 -10.03
C ALA A 247 -15.99 -2.86 -11.05
N VAL A 248 -15.70 -3.15 -12.31
CA VAL A 248 -16.66 -3.15 -13.41
C VAL A 248 -16.59 -4.50 -14.11
N ASP A 249 -17.72 -5.19 -14.22
CA ASP A 249 -17.81 -6.45 -14.96
C ASP A 249 -18.05 -6.22 -16.47
N PRO A 250 -17.93 -7.26 -17.32
CA PRO A 250 -18.19 -7.13 -18.75
C PRO A 250 -19.61 -6.70 -19.12
N ASP A 251 -20.58 -6.88 -18.21
CA ASP A 251 -21.98 -6.46 -18.40
C ASP A 251 -22.22 -5.00 -17.95
N GLY A 252 -21.18 -4.32 -17.47
CA GLY A 252 -21.21 -2.93 -17.02
C GLY A 252 -21.69 -2.73 -15.57
N TRP A 253 -21.92 -3.80 -14.83
CA TRP A 253 -22.24 -3.74 -13.41
C TRP A 253 -21.05 -3.17 -12.65
N THR A 254 -21.30 -2.07 -11.94
CA THR A 254 -20.27 -1.32 -11.23
C THR A 254 -20.43 -1.51 -9.74
N ARG A 255 -19.34 -1.80 -9.03
CA ARG A 255 -19.30 -1.81 -7.56
C ARG A 255 -18.19 -0.93 -7.03
N VAL A 256 -18.57 -0.04 -6.13
CA VAL A 256 -17.71 0.81 -5.33
C VAL A 256 -17.71 0.31 -3.90
N GLU A 257 -16.54 0.18 -3.30
CA GLU A 257 -16.40 -0.02 -1.86
C GLU A 257 -15.44 1.01 -1.29
N VAL A 258 -15.91 1.76 -0.28
CA VAL A 258 -15.17 2.88 0.29
C VAL A 258 -14.54 2.47 1.62
N PHE A 259 -13.22 2.57 1.71
CA PHE A 259 -12.46 2.27 2.92
C PHE A 259 -12.32 3.50 3.81
N LYS A 260 -12.05 4.66 3.22
CA LYS A 260 -11.86 5.92 3.93
C LYS A 260 -12.36 7.09 3.10
N GLY A 261 -13.19 7.96 3.67
CA GLY A 261 -13.75 9.12 2.98
C GLY A 261 -15.15 8.86 2.44
N ARG A 262 -15.46 9.45 1.28
CA ARG A 262 -16.77 9.32 0.62
C ARG A 262 -16.64 9.48 -0.90
N VAL A 263 -17.49 8.80 -1.65
CA VAL A 263 -17.64 9.02 -3.10
C VAL A 263 -19.10 9.28 -3.45
N ASP A 264 -19.31 10.00 -4.55
CA ASP A 264 -20.63 10.24 -5.11
C ASP A 264 -20.80 9.36 -6.35
N LEU A 265 -21.70 8.38 -6.26
CA LEU A 265 -21.99 7.40 -7.30
C LEU A 265 -23.16 7.89 -8.14
N ARG A 266 -22.95 8.03 -9.45
CA ARG A 266 -23.90 8.59 -10.42
C ARG A 266 -24.27 7.58 -11.47
N SER A 267 -25.55 7.53 -11.82
CA SER A 267 -26.08 6.73 -12.92
C SER A 267 -25.98 7.47 -14.24
N LYS A 268 -25.73 6.75 -15.33
CA LYS A 268 -25.71 7.29 -16.69
C LYS A 268 -27.14 7.50 -17.19
N SER A 269 -27.73 8.63 -16.83
CA SER A 269 -28.96 9.14 -17.46
C SER A 269 -28.59 10.04 -18.63
N GLY A 270 -29.26 9.90 -19.78
CA GLY A 270 -29.00 10.67 -21.02
C GLY A 270 -29.19 12.19 -20.91
N SER A 271 -29.43 12.72 -19.72
CA SER A 271 -29.45 14.15 -19.40
C SER A 271 -28.78 14.40 -18.03
N PRO A 272 -27.83 15.35 -17.92
CA PRO A 272 -27.18 15.72 -16.64
C PRO A 272 -28.16 16.15 -15.55
N VAL A 273 -29.38 16.56 -15.93
CA VAL A 273 -30.43 17.05 -15.04
C VAL A 273 -31.20 15.90 -14.36
N ASN A 274 -31.12 14.68 -14.89
CA ASN A 274 -31.86 13.50 -14.40
C ASN A 274 -30.94 12.35 -13.94
N ALA A 275 -29.65 12.62 -13.70
CA ALA A 275 -28.73 11.62 -13.16
C ALA A 275 -29.03 11.40 -11.68
N ILE A 276 -29.43 10.17 -11.32
CA ILE A 276 -29.56 9.77 -9.91
C ILE A 276 -28.15 9.70 -9.33
N SER A 277 -27.94 10.36 -8.18
CA SER A 277 -26.67 10.41 -7.45
C SER A 277 -26.89 9.88 -6.04
N GLN A 278 -26.01 9.01 -5.54
CA GLN A 278 -26.00 8.60 -4.15
C GLN A 278 -24.60 8.63 -3.56
N LEU A 279 -24.50 9.17 -2.34
CA LEU A 279 -23.25 9.20 -1.61
C LEU A 279 -22.96 7.83 -0.98
N VAL A 280 -21.76 7.31 -1.19
CA VAL A 280 -21.24 6.09 -0.56
C VAL A 280 -20.14 6.51 0.41
N ALA A 281 -20.35 6.29 1.70
CA ALA A 281 -19.38 6.63 2.75
C ALA A 281 -18.50 5.43 3.14
N ALA A 282 -17.45 5.69 3.93
CA ALA A 282 -16.59 4.65 4.49
C ALA A 282 -17.41 3.55 5.19
N GLY A 283 -17.09 2.29 4.88
CA GLY A 283 -17.82 1.13 5.39
C GLY A 283 -19.12 0.81 4.62
N GLN A 284 -19.40 1.52 3.53
CA GLN A 284 -20.52 1.25 2.62
C GLN A 284 -20.06 0.76 1.25
N VAL A 285 -21.02 0.17 0.54
CA VAL A 285 -20.87 -0.34 -0.81
C VAL A 285 -21.94 0.29 -1.68
N GLY A 286 -21.53 0.90 -2.78
CA GLY A 286 -22.41 1.35 -3.85
C GLY A 286 -22.37 0.38 -5.02
N THR A 287 -23.52 0.08 -5.62
CA THR A 287 -23.61 -0.73 -6.84
C THR A 287 -24.45 -0.02 -7.89
N VAL A 288 -24.06 -0.12 -9.15
CA VAL A 288 -24.85 0.29 -10.31
C VAL A 288 -25.04 -0.92 -11.19
N ASP A 289 -26.28 -1.30 -11.47
CA ASP A 289 -26.57 -2.42 -12.36
C ASP A 289 -26.59 -2.03 -13.85
N ALA A 290 -26.80 -3.02 -14.73
CA ALA A 290 -26.87 -2.81 -16.17
C ALA A 290 -28.04 -1.91 -16.62
N SER A 291 -29.02 -1.65 -15.74
CA SER A 291 -30.11 -0.69 -15.99
C SER A 291 -29.78 0.74 -15.55
N GLY A 292 -28.61 0.93 -14.93
CA GLY A 292 -28.23 2.19 -14.30
C GLY A 292 -28.85 2.41 -12.93
N SER A 293 -29.45 1.38 -12.29
CA SER A 293 -30.04 1.54 -10.97
C SER A 293 -28.98 1.52 -9.88
N ILE A 294 -29.02 2.51 -8.99
CA ILE A 294 -28.06 2.64 -7.88
C ILE A 294 -28.62 2.04 -6.60
N ALA A 295 -27.80 1.26 -5.90
CA ALA A 295 -28.05 0.84 -4.53
C ALA A 295 -26.83 1.10 -3.64
N VAL A 296 -27.04 1.70 -2.47
CA VAL A 296 -26.03 1.83 -1.42
C VAL A 296 -26.44 0.94 -0.25
N LYS A 297 -25.52 0.13 0.25
CA LYS A 297 -25.73 -0.74 1.42
C LYS A 297 -24.52 -0.66 2.34
N ASP A 298 -24.72 -0.90 3.62
CA ASP A 298 -23.58 -1.08 4.53
C ASP A 298 -22.80 -2.33 4.14
N LYS A 299 -21.46 -2.28 4.20
CA LYS A 299 -20.59 -3.42 3.89
C LYS A 299 -20.93 -4.65 4.74
N ARG A 300 -21.43 -4.43 5.96
CA ARG A 300 -21.88 -5.47 6.90
C ARG A 300 -23.16 -6.20 6.46
N THR A 301 -24.00 -5.57 5.64
CA THR A 301 -25.30 -6.13 5.19
C THR A 301 -25.34 -6.46 3.69
N SER A 302 -24.24 -6.20 2.98
CA SER A 302 -24.07 -6.51 1.56
C SER A 302 -23.33 -7.84 1.43
N PRO A 303 -23.96 -8.92 0.90
CA PRO A 303 -23.22 -10.18 0.69
C PRO A 303 -22.01 -9.91 -0.20
N ALA A 304 -20.89 -10.60 0.09
CA ALA A 304 -19.72 -10.58 -0.78
C ALA A 304 -20.17 -10.91 -2.22
N PRO A 305 -19.67 -10.19 -3.24
CA PRO A 305 -20.18 -10.31 -4.60
C PRO A 305 -20.13 -11.76 -5.08
N VAL A 306 -21.05 -12.13 -5.98
CA VAL A 306 -20.82 -13.25 -6.89
C VAL A 306 -19.61 -12.84 -7.73
N ARG A 307 -18.46 -13.42 -7.38
CA ARG A 307 -17.09 -13.04 -7.74
C ARG A 307 -16.72 -13.53 -9.15
N ARG A 308 -16.36 -12.62 -10.05
CA ARG A 308 -15.45 -12.85 -11.19
C ARG A 308 -14.62 -11.56 -11.29
N SER A 309 -13.30 -11.47 -11.12
CA SER A 309 -12.21 -12.45 -11.00
C SER A 309 -10.95 -11.73 -10.48
N LEU A 310 -10.68 -11.78 -9.17
CA LEU A 310 -9.32 -11.66 -8.58
C LEU A 310 -8.95 -12.91 -7.78
N GLU A 311 -9.86 -13.87 -7.73
CA GLU A 311 -9.73 -15.05 -6.91
C GLU A 311 -8.93 -16.06 -7.68
N ARG A 312 -7.88 -16.56 -7.05
CA ARG A 312 -7.09 -17.66 -7.60
C ARG A 312 -7.64 -18.92 -7.00
N VAL A 313 -8.38 -19.66 -7.81
CA VAL A 313 -9.04 -20.89 -7.39
C VAL A 313 -8.11 -22.05 -7.71
N TRP A 314 -7.85 -22.87 -6.71
CA TRP A 314 -7.05 -24.08 -6.88
C TRP A 314 -7.74 -25.05 -7.85
N ALA A 315 -7.00 -25.47 -8.87
CA ALA A 315 -7.43 -26.37 -9.94
C ALA A 315 -6.57 -27.64 -10.05
N GLY A 316 -5.62 -27.86 -9.14
CA GLY A 316 -4.75 -29.04 -9.15
C GLY A 316 -5.56 -30.34 -9.23
N THR A 317 -5.22 -31.20 -10.18
CA THR A 317 -5.95 -32.45 -10.46
C THR A 317 -5.23 -33.70 -9.94
N GLN A 318 -3.96 -33.57 -9.58
CA GLN A 318 -3.17 -34.66 -8.99
C GLN A 318 -3.41 -34.75 -7.47
N PRO A 319 -3.16 -35.90 -6.84
CA PRO A 319 -3.33 -36.07 -5.39
C PRO A 319 -2.55 -35.02 -4.58
N ARG A 320 -1.38 -34.61 -5.07
CA ARG A 320 -0.53 -33.55 -4.51
C ARG A 320 0.00 -32.71 -5.66
N SER A 321 -0.18 -31.39 -5.60
CA SER A 321 0.30 -30.47 -6.64
C SER A 321 0.91 -29.23 -6.00
N LEU A 322 1.95 -28.67 -6.60
CA LEU A 322 2.73 -27.55 -6.03
C LEU A 322 2.02 -26.21 -6.24
N TRP A 323 2.10 -25.33 -5.23
CA TRP A 323 1.52 -23.99 -5.26
C TRP A 323 2.04 -23.15 -6.44
N ASN A 324 3.34 -23.23 -6.74
CA ASN A 324 3.99 -22.40 -7.77
C ASN A 324 3.89 -22.93 -9.21
N ASP A 325 3.06 -23.94 -9.46
CA ASP A 325 2.80 -24.40 -10.82
C ASP A 325 1.47 -23.79 -11.30
N PRO A 326 1.51 -22.87 -12.30
CA PRO A 326 0.32 -22.20 -12.82
C PRO A 326 -0.78 -23.18 -13.25
N VAL A 327 -0.43 -24.36 -13.77
CA VAL A 327 -1.40 -25.38 -14.21
C VAL A 327 -2.32 -25.84 -13.07
N ASN A 328 -1.89 -25.67 -11.82
CA ASN A 328 -2.69 -26.01 -10.64
C ASN A 328 -3.64 -24.90 -10.19
N TRP A 329 -3.79 -23.82 -10.96
CA TRP A 329 -4.72 -22.73 -10.70
C TRP A 329 -5.66 -22.52 -11.89
N GLU A 330 -6.91 -22.13 -11.63
CA GLU A 330 -7.86 -21.81 -12.71
C GLU A 330 -7.29 -20.73 -13.63
N ASN A 331 -7.46 -20.92 -14.94
CA ASN A 331 -6.91 -20.06 -16.00
C ASN A 331 -5.38 -19.91 -16.00
N GLU A 332 -4.67 -20.78 -15.29
CA GLU A 332 -3.21 -20.69 -15.11
C GLU A 332 -2.76 -19.39 -14.39
N GLU A 333 -3.65 -18.84 -13.56
CA GLU A 333 -3.39 -17.59 -12.83
C GLU A 333 -3.07 -17.87 -11.36
N MET A 334 -1.80 -17.74 -10.99
CA MET A 334 -1.35 -17.95 -9.62
C MET A 334 -1.69 -16.78 -8.69
N PRO A 335 -1.82 -17.04 -7.37
CA PRO A 335 -1.97 -15.98 -6.39
C PRO A 335 -0.69 -15.19 -6.18
N ASP A 336 -0.87 -13.88 -5.99
CA ASP A 336 0.10 -12.89 -5.55
C ASP A 336 -0.41 -12.12 -4.31
N ALA A 337 0.37 -11.15 -3.83
CA ALA A 337 0.07 -10.36 -2.64
C ALA A 337 -1.27 -9.58 -2.69
N TYR A 338 -1.90 -9.46 -3.86
CA TYR A 338 -3.13 -8.69 -4.07
C TYR A 338 -4.31 -9.56 -4.51
N SER A 339 -4.08 -10.86 -4.70
CA SER A 339 -5.11 -11.81 -5.12
C SER A 339 -5.30 -12.90 -4.04
N PRO A 340 -6.54 -13.15 -3.60
CA PRO A 340 -6.80 -14.21 -2.64
C PRO A 340 -6.73 -15.61 -3.26
N ALA A 341 -6.19 -16.55 -2.50
CA ALA A 341 -6.10 -17.96 -2.86
C ALA A 341 -7.27 -18.76 -2.26
N PHE A 342 -7.98 -19.53 -3.09
CA PHE A 342 -9.09 -20.39 -2.67
C PHE A 342 -8.79 -21.85 -2.98
N LEU A 343 -8.45 -22.60 -1.95
CA LEU A 343 -8.31 -24.04 -2.01
C LEU A 343 -9.67 -24.66 -1.70
N GLN A 344 -10.45 -24.96 -2.74
CA GLN A 344 -11.84 -25.41 -2.62
C GLN A 344 -12.10 -26.74 -3.34
N HIS A 345 -13.28 -27.31 -3.11
CA HIS A 345 -13.60 -28.66 -3.57
C HIS A 345 -13.70 -28.78 -5.09
N ARG A 346 -12.99 -29.77 -5.61
CA ARG A 346 -13.13 -30.33 -6.96
C ARG A 346 -13.40 -31.84 -6.84
N PRO A 347 -13.91 -32.52 -7.88
CA PRO A 347 -14.24 -33.96 -7.83
C PRO A 347 -13.07 -34.84 -7.38
N VAL A 348 -11.84 -34.40 -7.63
CA VAL A 348 -10.61 -35.03 -7.14
C VAL A 348 -10.13 -34.26 -5.91
N ARG A 349 -9.97 -34.97 -4.78
CA ARG A 349 -9.32 -34.40 -3.59
C ARG A 349 -7.84 -34.18 -3.91
N SER A 350 -7.48 -32.92 -4.09
CA SER A 350 -6.12 -32.46 -4.38
C SER A 350 -5.56 -31.73 -3.16
N ILE A 351 -4.31 -32.02 -2.81
CA ILE A 351 -3.56 -31.33 -1.76
C ILE A 351 -2.70 -30.27 -2.44
N CYS A 352 -2.89 -29.02 -2.05
CA CYS A 352 -1.97 -27.94 -2.39
C CYS A 352 -0.73 -28.05 -1.52
N VAL A 353 0.45 -28.08 -2.14
CA VAL A 353 1.73 -28.29 -1.45
C VAL A 353 2.63 -27.07 -1.61
N ILE A 354 3.20 -26.63 -0.50
CA ILE A 354 4.34 -25.70 -0.45
C ILE A 354 5.48 -26.45 0.21
N ASP A 355 6.62 -26.52 -0.49
CA ASP A 355 7.82 -27.23 -0.06
C ASP A 355 9.05 -26.30 -0.14
N ASP A 356 10.25 -26.85 0.09
CA ASP A 356 11.50 -26.09 0.11
C ASP A 356 11.84 -25.38 -1.21
N THR A 357 11.16 -25.68 -2.31
CA THR A 357 11.31 -24.94 -3.57
C THR A 357 10.66 -23.55 -3.53
N HIS A 358 9.80 -23.28 -2.54
CA HIS A 358 9.01 -22.05 -2.43
C HIS A 358 9.72 -21.02 -1.54
N THR A 359 10.87 -20.49 -1.95
CA THR A 359 11.67 -19.55 -1.13
C THR A 359 12.07 -18.29 -1.90
N GLY A 360 12.32 -17.20 -1.17
CA GLY A 360 12.81 -15.95 -1.75
C GLY A 360 11.83 -15.35 -2.77
N GLN A 361 12.28 -15.14 -4.01
CA GLN A 361 11.42 -14.65 -5.10
C GLN A 361 10.35 -15.68 -5.52
N HIS A 362 10.56 -16.96 -5.23
CA HIS A 362 9.62 -18.03 -5.51
C HIS A 362 8.77 -18.41 -4.29
N ARG A 363 8.72 -17.60 -3.23
CA ARG A 363 7.82 -17.91 -2.12
C ARG A 363 6.35 -17.87 -2.56
N ALA A 364 5.52 -18.68 -1.92
CA ALA A 364 4.07 -18.59 -2.11
C ALA A 364 3.57 -17.25 -1.56
N ARG A 365 2.70 -16.56 -2.30
CA ARG A 365 2.11 -15.26 -1.92
C ARG A 365 0.61 -15.30 -2.18
N ALA A 366 -0.18 -14.69 -1.29
CA ALA A 366 -1.62 -14.46 -1.49
C ALA A 366 -2.08 -13.28 -0.63
N GLU A 367 -3.05 -12.48 -1.09
CA GLU A 367 -3.70 -11.46 -0.23
C GLU A 367 -4.20 -12.12 1.06
N TYR A 368 -5.01 -13.17 0.92
CA TYR A 368 -5.39 -14.08 1.99
C TYR A 368 -5.56 -15.49 1.44
N VAL A 369 -5.37 -16.50 2.29
CA VAL A 369 -5.56 -17.90 1.92
C VAL A 369 -6.84 -18.44 2.53
N ASN A 370 -7.67 -19.06 1.69
CA ASN A 370 -8.88 -19.74 2.11
C ASN A 370 -8.78 -21.22 1.81
N ILE A 371 -8.83 -22.03 2.86
CA ILE A 371 -8.66 -23.48 2.82
C ILE A 371 -10.00 -24.09 3.18
N GLY A 372 -10.73 -24.59 2.19
CA GLY A 372 -12.10 -25.07 2.38
C GLY A 372 -13.09 -23.91 2.61
N LEU A 373 -13.20 -22.99 1.65
CA LEU A 373 -14.21 -21.93 1.69
C LEU A 373 -15.62 -22.54 1.79
N TRP A 374 -15.87 -23.52 0.93
CA TRP A 374 -17.05 -24.34 0.78
C TRP A 374 -16.56 -25.70 0.24
N GLY A 375 -17.11 -26.81 0.77
CA GLY A 375 -16.56 -28.15 0.53
C GLY A 375 -15.15 -28.35 1.08
N TYR A 376 -14.44 -29.39 0.61
CA TYR A 376 -13.12 -29.78 1.12
C TYR A 376 -11.96 -29.02 0.47
N GLY A 377 -11.04 -28.50 1.28
CA GLY A 377 -9.77 -27.91 0.86
C GLY A 377 -8.61 -28.34 1.74
N CYS A 378 -7.41 -28.51 1.16
CA CYS A 378 -6.23 -28.95 1.88
C CYS A 378 -4.97 -28.18 1.45
N LEU A 379 -4.24 -27.65 2.43
CA LEU A 379 -2.90 -27.09 2.26
C LEU A 379 -1.91 -27.88 3.12
N GLU A 380 -0.80 -28.26 2.52
CA GLU A 380 0.33 -28.87 3.22
C GLU A 380 1.60 -28.07 2.98
N MET A 381 2.19 -27.60 4.08
CA MET A 381 3.50 -26.96 4.08
C MET A 381 4.51 -27.91 4.70
N THR A 382 5.40 -28.46 3.89
CA THR A 382 6.52 -29.30 4.35
C THR A 382 7.81 -28.51 4.50
N GLY A 383 7.87 -27.32 3.89
CA GLY A 383 9.04 -26.46 3.78
C GLY A 383 8.66 -25.08 3.21
N GLY A 384 9.66 -24.32 2.76
CA GLY A 384 9.45 -23.07 2.03
C GLY A 384 8.83 -21.91 2.85
N GLU A 385 8.28 -20.94 2.12
CA GLU A 385 7.75 -19.68 2.66
C GLU A 385 6.36 -19.40 2.07
N LEU A 386 5.41 -19.02 2.93
CA LEU A 386 4.10 -18.48 2.56
C LEU A 386 3.94 -17.09 3.15
N GLU A 387 3.69 -16.09 2.30
CA GLU A 387 3.43 -14.71 2.72
C GLU A 387 1.98 -14.33 2.43
N THR A 388 1.24 -13.93 3.46
CA THR A 388 -0.19 -13.60 3.34
C THR A 388 -0.66 -12.64 4.43
N GLU A 389 -1.84 -12.01 4.28
CA GLU A 389 -2.42 -11.17 5.32
C GLU A 389 -3.26 -11.97 6.32
N GLU A 390 -3.90 -13.06 5.87
CA GLU A 390 -4.78 -13.90 6.69
C GLU A 390 -4.85 -15.34 6.19
N ILE A 391 -5.15 -16.26 7.12
CA ILE A 391 -5.49 -17.64 6.77
C ILE A 391 -6.85 -18.02 7.36
N TRP A 392 -7.72 -18.53 6.49
CA TRP A 392 -9.04 -19.05 6.83
C TRP A 392 -9.07 -20.55 6.56
N VAL A 393 -9.44 -21.36 7.56
CA VAL A 393 -9.54 -22.82 7.43
C VAL A 393 -10.96 -23.26 7.77
N GLY A 394 -11.75 -23.68 6.78
CA GLY A 394 -13.15 -24.08 6.93
C GLY A 394 -14.06 -22.90 7.28
N ARG A 395 -14.63 -22.22 6.27
CA ARG A 395 -15.25 -20.88 6.46
C ARG A 395 -16.76 -20.76 6.20
N ARG A 396 -17.32 -21.33 5.12
CA ARG A 396 -18.70 -21.09 4.67
C ARG A 396 -19.38 -22.39 4.20
N ASP A 397 -20.70 -22.47 4.31
CA ASP A 397 -21.55 -23.51 3.69
C ASP A 397 -21.19 -24.97 3.99
N GLY A 398 -20.61 -25.30 5.15
CA GLY A 398 -20.11 -26.66 5.40
C GLY A 398 -18.67 -26.89 4.93
N GLY A 399 -17.89 -25.83 4.69
CA GLY A 399 -16.51 -25.93 4.24
C GLY A 399 -15.62 -26.69 5.23
N ASP A 400 -14.94 -27.71 4.74
CA ASP A 400 -14.02 -28.58 5.48
C ASP A 400 -12.58 -28.24 5.07
N GLY A 401 -11.90 -27.44 5.89
CA GLY A 401 -10.52 -27.03 5.64
C GLY A 401 -9.52 -27.85 6.44
N VAL A 402 -8.42 -28.27 5.81
CA VAL A 402 -7.28 -28.89 6.50
C VAL A 402 -6.00 -28.15 6.15
N PHE A 403 -5.33 -27.59 7.15
CA PHE A 403 -4.00 -27.00 7.00
C PHE A 403 -2.98 -27.79 7.80
N THR A 404 -1.97 -28.36 7.15
CA THR A 404 -0.88 -29.06 7.83
C THR A 404 0.43 -28.32 7.63
N LEU A 405 1.05 -27.88 8.71
CA LEU A 405 2.37 -27.24 8.73
C LEU A 405 3.36 -28.16 9.44
N SER A 406 4.26 -28.77 8.66
CA SER A 406 5.31 -29.67 9.16
C SER A 406 6.70 -29.04 9.08
N GLY A 407 6.90 -28.07 8.18
CA GLY A 407 8.13 -27.30 8.00
C GLY A 407 7.87 -26.02 7.21
N GLY A 408 8.87 -25.15 7.10
CA GLY A 408 8.75 -23.85 6.45
C GLY A 408 8.30 -22.71 7.38
N THR A 409 8.08 -21.54 6.78
CA THR A 409 7.70 -20.30 7.49
C THR A 409 6.46 -19.67 6.86
N VAL A 410 5.48 -19.34 7.68
CA VAL A 410 4.33 -18.50 7.30
C VAL A 410 4.56 -17.09 7.83
N PHE A 411 4.41 -16.09 6.98
CA PHE A 411 4.44 -14.66 7.32
C PHE A 411 3.02 -14.11 7.23
N ILE A 412 2.49 -13.63 8.35
CA ILE A 412 1.23 -12.88 8.44
C ILE A 412 1.58 -11.40 8.47
N THR A 413 1.38 -10.71 7.35
CA THR A 413 2.06 -9.43 7.02
C THR A 413 1.25 -8.15 7.24
N GLN A 414 -0.05 -8.25 7.57
CA GLN A 414 -0.89 -7.07 7.77
C GLN A 414 -1.86 -7.24 8.93
N LYS A 415 -2.36 -6.09 9.41
CA LYS A 415 -3.35 -5.98 10.48
C LYS A 415 -4.70 -6.52 10.03
N ARG A 416 -4.97 -7.80 10.31
CA ARG A 416 -6.33 -8.35 10.27
C ARG A 416 -6.55 -9.41 11.37
N ASP A 417 -7.53 -10.30 11.22
CA ASP A 417 -7.90 -11.27 12.27
C ASP A 417 -6.88 -12.42 12.44
N GLY A 418 -5.77 -12.39 11.69
CA GLY A 418 -4.66 -13.34 11.75
C GLY A 418 -5.01 -14.70 11.15
N ILE A 419 -5.30 -15.68 12.00
CA ILE A 419 -5.67 -17.03 11.58
C ILE A 419 -7.01 -17.42 12.19
N ILE A 420 -7.95 -17.81 11.33
CA ILE A 420 -9.28 -18.27 11.74
C ILE A 420 -9.48 -19.73 11.29
N ILE A 421 -9.82 -20.58 12.25
CA ILE A 421 -10.09 -22.00 12.03
C ILE A 421 -11.54 -22.29 12.43
N GLY A 422 -12.36 -22.67 11.45
CA GLY A 422 -13.79 -22.86 11.63
C GLY A 422 -14.51 -21.53 11.80
N LYS A 423 -15.20 -21.07 10.76
CA LYS A 423 -16.11 -19.92 10.83
C LYS A 423 -17.49 -20.30 10.27
N SER A 424 -18.53 -19.64 10.75
CA SER A 424 -19.90 -19.77 10.25
C SER A 424 -20.49 -18.39 9.95
N TRP A 425 -20.86 -18.18 8.69
CA TRP A 425 -21.55 -16.98 8.19
C TRP A 425 -23.04 -17.26 7.93
N GLU A 426 -23.45 -18.53 7.87
CA GLU A 426 -24.78 -18.99 7.43
C GLU A 426 -25.33 -20.13 8.31
N LYS A 427 -26.50 -20.72 7.96
CA LYS A 427 -27.09 -21.86 8.69
C LYS A 427 -26.19 -23.12 8.74
N LYS A 428 -25.16 -23.22 7.87
CA LYS A 428 -24.21 -24.33 7.82
C LYS A 428 -22.80 -23.85 8.20
N ALA A 429 -22.20 -24.55 9.16
CA ALA A 429 -20.90 -24.22 9.74
C ALA A 429 -19.71 -24.62 8.88
N GLY A 430 -18.64 -23.83 8.87
CA GLY A 430 -17.32 -24.29 8.46
C GLY A 430 -16.62 -25.10 9.56
N HIS A 431 -15.91 -26.14 9.15
CA HIS A 431 -15.08 -27.01 9.99
C HIS A 431 -13.62 -26.87 9.56
N GLY A 432 -12.78 -26.35 10.45
CA GLY A 432 -11.36 -26.18 10.19
C GLY A 432 -10.50 -27.08 11.07
N VAL A 433 -9.47 -27.68 10.48
CA VAL A 433 -8.44 -28.41 11.21
C VAL A 433 -7.06 -27.89 10.81
N MET A 434 -6.29 -27.47 11.79
CA MET A 434 -4.88 -27.13 11.61
C MET A 434 -4.01 -28.13 12.36
N ASN A 435 -3.11 -28.80 11.65
CA ASN A 435 -2.12 -29.71 12.23
C ASN A 435 -0.75 -29.01 12.19
N PHE A 436 -0.28 -28.58 13.35
CA PHE A 436 1.01 -27.94 13.52
C PHE A 436 2.01 -28.96 14.05
N LYS A 437 2.81 -29.53 13.15
CA LYS A 437 3.81 -30.57 13.45
C LYS A 437 5.23 -30.00 13.54
N GLY A 438 5.47 -28.85 12.89
CA GLY A 438 6.75 -28.16 12.84
C GLY A 438 6.61 -26.84 12.10
N GLY A 439 7.73 -26.25 11.66
CA GLY A 439 7.74 -24.94 11.01
C GLY A 439 7.57 -23.75 11.97
N THR A 440 7.40 -22.55 11.40
CA THR A 440 7.25 -21.29 12.13
C THR A 440 6.11 -20.46 11.52
N ILE A 441 5.36 -19.75 12.37
CA ILE A 441 4.42 -18.71 11.94
C ILE A 441 4.87 -17.41 12.58
N LEU A 442 5.09 -16.39 11.76
CA LEU A 442 5.52 -15.06 12.16
C LEU A 442 4.36 -14.10 11.92
N PHE A 443 3.89 -13.46 12.98
CA PHE A 443 2.92 -12.38 12.93
C PHE A 443 3.64 -11.04 12.98
N GLU A 444 3.43 -10.19 11.98
CA GLU A 444 4.03 -8.86 11.95
C GLU A 444 3.32 -7.86 12.86
N ASP A 445 1.99 -7.96 13.04
CA ASP A 445 1.23 -7.08 13.92
C ASP A 445 1.07 -7.70 15.32
N SER A 446 1.47 -6.95 16.35
CA SER A 446 1.35 -7.39 17.74
C SER A 446 -0.10 -7.59 18.22
N ARG A 447 -1.09 -7.15 17.44
CA ARG A 447 -2.53 -7.28 17.74
C ARG A 447 -3.17 -8.51 17.12
N ASP A 448 -2.45 -9.26 16.30
CA ASP A 448 -3.01 -10.41 15.60
C ASP A 448 -3.45 -11.51 16.57
N ASN A 449 -4.63 -12.05 16.28
CA ASN A 449 -5.26 -13.10 17.06
C ASN A 449 -5.21 -14.43 16.32
N MET A 450 -5.52 -15.49 17.06
CA MET A 450 -5.89 -16.77 16.48
C MET A 450 -7.25 -17.18 17.03
N ILE A 451 -8.21 -17.43 16.13
CA ILE A 451 -9.61 -17.67 16.49
C ILE A 451 -10.01 -19.07 16.04
N LEU A 452 -10.51 -19.88 16.97
CA LEU A 452 -11.01 -21.22 16.71
C LEU A 452 -12.51 -21.28 17.02
N GLY A 453 -13.31 -21.59 16.01
CA GLY A 453 -14.77 -21.63 16.11
C GLY A 453 -15.35 -20.23 16.24
N TRP A 454 -15.56 -19.56 15.12
CA TRP A 454 -16.23 -18.26 15.04
C TRP A 454 -17.66 -18.43 14.54
N GLY A 455 -18.63 -18.18 15.42
CA GLY A 455 -20.05 -18.29 15.08
C GLY A 455 -20.59 -19.70 15.20
N TYR A 456 -21.84 -19.86 15.61
CA TYR A 456 -22.49 -21.16 15.69
C TYR A 456 -22.91 -21.69 14.30
N PRO A 457 -22.80 -23.00 14.00
CA PRO A 457 -22.16 -24.08 14.78
C PRO A 457 -20.70 -24.37 14.35
N ALA A 458 -19.89 -23.36 14.02
CA ALA A 458 -18.52 -23.54 13.51
C ALA A 458 -17.64 -24.35 14.45
N GLN A 459 -16.75 -25.16 13.90
CA GLN A 459 -15.76 -25.91 14.68
C GLN A 459 -14.35 -25.66 14.18
N GLY A 460 -13.48 -25.22 15.08
CA GLY A 460 -12.06 -25.07 14.81
C GLY A 460 -11.22 -25.99 15.68
N VAL A 461 -10.27 -26.70 15.07
CA VAL A 461 -9.36 -27.59 15.79
C VAL A 461 -7.91 -27.24 15.46
N LEU A 462 -7.09 -27.00 16.47
CA LEU A 462 -5.64 -26.90 16.36
C LEU A 462 -4.99 -28.10 17.07
N ASN A 463 -4.23 -28.90 16.33
CA ASN A 463 -3.42 -29.99 16.86
C ASN A 463 -1.94 -29.58 16.82
N MET A 464 -1.33 -29.40 17.99
CA MET A 464 0.11 -29.19 18.12
C MET A 464 0.78 -30.55 18.38
N GLU A 465 1.53 -31.05 17.40
CA GLU A 465 2.32 -32.30 17.49
C GLU A 465 3.83 -32.01 17.62
N GLY A 466 4.23 -30.74 17.61
CA GLY A 466 5.61 -30.29 17.71
C GLY A 466 5.76 -28.79 17.46
N GLY A 467 7.01 -28.32 17.35
CA GLY A 467 7.34 -26.94 16.98
C GLY A 467 6.99 -25.86 18.03
N ARG A 468 7.07 -24.60 17.61
CA ARG A 468 6.77 -23.42 18.44
C ARG A 468 5.84 -22.47 17.69
N LEU A 469 4.64 -22.25 18.23
CA LEU A 469 3.67 -21.29 17.73
C LEU A 469 3.52 -20.16 18.74
N SER A 470 3.73 -18.91 18.30
CA SER A 470 3.61 -17.72 19.15
C SER A 470 2.58 -16.76 18.59
N ILE A 471 1.43 -16.68 19.25
CA ILE A 471 0.33 -15.76 18.91
C ILE A 471 0.55 -14.46 19.71
N PRO A 472 0.70 -13.30 19.07
CA PRO A 472 1.12 -12.09 19.77
C PRO A 472 0.05 -11.54 20.72
N ASN A 473 -1.23 -11.62 20.35
CA ASN A 473 -2.33 -11.06 21.15
C ASN A 473 -3.18 -12.14 21.84
N GLN A 474 -4.32 -12.53 21.27
CA GLN A 474 -5.25 -13.45 21.93
C GLN A 474 -5.41 -14.76 21.15
N LEU A 475 -5.42 -15.87 21.90
CA LEU A 475 -5.98 -17.14 21.45
C LEU A 475 -7.43 -17.23 21.93
N ILE A 476 -8.38 -17.27 20.99
CA ILE A 476 -9.82 -17.21 21.27
C ILE A 476 -10.49 -18.51 20.81
N LEU A 477 -11.18 -19.19 21.74
CA LEU A 477 -11.98 -20.38 21.49
C LEU A 477 -13.47 -20.04 21.67
N GLY A 478 -14.25 -20.15 20.60
CA GLY A 478 -15.65 -19.79 20.57
C GLY A 478 -15.87 -18.29 20.47
N ALA A 479 -15.59 -17.70 19.31
CA ALA A 479 -15.97 -16.31 19.04
C ALA A 479 -17.47 -16.21 18.68
N VAL A 480 -18.08 -15.10 19.06
CA VAL A 480 -19.48 -14.79 18.69
C VAL A 480 -19.48 -14.28 17.27
N SER A 481 -20.40 -14.78 16.43
CA SER A 481 -20.66 -14.14 15.15
C SER A 481 -21.42 -12.83 15.37
N ASP A 482 -20.83 -11.73 14.93
CA ASP A 482 -21.44 -10.40 14.83
C ASP A 482 -22.30 -10.23 13.56
N GLU A 483 -22.29 -11.24 12.68
CA GLU A 483 -22.98 -11.22 11.38
C GLU A 483 -24.43 -11.71 11.47
N ILE A 484 -24.76 -12.54 12.48
CA ILE A 484 -26.12 -13.06 12.70
C ILE A 484 -26.73 -12.35 13.90
N GLN A 485 -27.74 -11.50 13.66
CA GLN A 485 -28.54 -10.91 14.73
C GLN A 485 -29.36 -12.00 15.43
N SER A 486 -28.92 -12.39 16.62
CA SER A 486 -29.58 -13.36 17.49
C SER A 486 -29.68 -12.78 18.90
N PRO A 487 -30.81 -13.01 19.61
CA PRO A 487 -30.95 -12.61 21.01
C PRO A 487 -29.96 -13.34 21.93
N GLU A 488 -29.51 -14.53 21.53
CA GLU A 488 -28.51 -15.33 22.24
C GLU A 488 -27.17 -15.32 21.48
N PRO A 489 -26.02 -15.28 22.19
CA PRO A 489 -24.71 -15.30 21.56
C PRO A 489 -24.48 -16.64 20.82
N LEU A 490 -24.35 -16.56 19.50
CA LEU A 490 -24.07 -17.70 18.64
C LEU A 490 -22.57 -17.97 18.59
N LEU A 491 -22.11 -18.83 19.48
CA LEU A 491 -20.71 -19.21 19.65
C LEU A 491 -20.34 -20.41 18.78
N GLY A 492 -19.20 -20.33 18.10
CA GLY A 492 -18.52 -21.51 17.56
C GLY A 492 -17.85 -22.31 18.67
N THR A 493 -17.28 -23.46 18.33
CA THR A 493 -16.52 -24.30 19.27
C THR A 493 -15.08 -24.44 18.83
N GLY A 494 -14.15 -24.04 19.71
CA GLY A 494 -12.71 -24.17 19.46
C GLY A 494 -12.06 -25.28 20.27
N TYR A 495 -11.21 -26.08 19.67
CA TYR A 495 -10.42 -27.12 20.34
C TYR A 495 -8.95 -26.93 20.07
N VAL A 496 -8.13 -26.96 21.11
CA VAL A 496 -6.67 -26.97 21.00
C VAL A 496 -6.15 -28.20 21.71
N ASN A 497 -5.40 -29.04 20.99
CA ASN A 497 -4.77 -30.24 21.52
C ASN A 497 -3.26 -30.04 21.48
N ILE A 498 -2.63 -29.84 22.63
CA ILE A 498 -1.19 -29.65 22.76
C ILE A 498 -0.55 -31.00 23.10
N LYS A 499 -0.35 -31.84 22.07
CA LYS A 499 0.27 -33.15 22.22
C LYS A 499 1.77 -33.03 22.49
N ALA A 500 2.44 -32.11 21.80
CA ALA A 500 3.85 -31.77 22.00
C ALA A 500 4.13 -30.34 21.50
N GLY A 501 5.34 -29.84 21.77
CA GLY A 501 5.76 -28.49 21.35
C GLY A 501 5.35 -27.39 22.33
N VAL A 502 5.47 -26.13 21.89
CA VAL A 502 5.17 -24.95 22.71
C VAL A 502 4.17 -24.06 21.98
N LEU A 503 3.02 -23.84 22.61
CA LEU A 503 2.05 -22.84 22.19
C LEU A 503 2.13 -21.64 23.13
N ARG A 504 2.52 -20.49 22.59
CA ARG A 504 2.61 -19.21 23.30
C ARG A 504 1.49 -18.30 22.83
N ALA A 505 0.81 -17.62 23.74
CA ALA A 505 -0.16 -16.58 23.42
C ALA A 505 -0.07 -15.41 24.42
N GLY A 506 -0.38 -14.19 24.00
CA GLY A 506 -0.46 -13.04 24.91
C GLY A 506 -1.55 -13.24 25.98
N SER A 507 -2.73 -13.72 25.58
CA SER A 507 -3.79 -14.14 26.50
C SER A 507 -4.66 -15.27 25.92
N LEU A 508 -5.42 -15.93 26.78
CA LEU A 508 -6.31 -17.03 26.44
C LEU A 508 -7.76 -16.74 26.84
N LEU A 509 -8.66 -16.84 25.87
CA LEU A 509 -10.09 -16.70 26.07
C LEU A 509 -10.83 -17.95 25.59
N ILE A 510 -11.46 -18.69 26.52
CA ILE A 510 -12.26 -19.87 26.20
C ILE A 510 -13.72 -19.60 26.53
N ARG A 511 -14.49 -19.17 25.53
CA ARG A 511 -15.96 -19.03 25.67
C ARG A 511 -16.65 -20.37 25.45
N GLN A 512 -16.25 -21.10 24.40
CA GLN A 512 -16.79 -22.41 24.09
C GLN A 512 -15.73 -23.33 23.46
N GLY A 513 -15.64 -24.54 23.99
CA GLY A 513 -14.65 -25.54 23.61
C GLY A 513 -13.61 -25.79 24.69
N ARG A 514 -12.41 -26.26 24.33
CA ARG A 514 -11.41 -26.77 25.28
C ARG A 514 -9.97 -26.65 24.77
N VAL A 515 -9.04 -26.37 25.69
CA VAL A 515 -7.60 -26.62 25.52
C VAL A 515 -7.24 -27.88 26.31
N ASP A 516 -6.69 -28.89 25.65
CA ASP A 516 -6.14 -30.09 26.29
C ASP A 516 -4.62 -30.13 26.13
N ILE A 517 -3.91 -30.37 27.23
CA ILE A 517 -2.45 -30.44 27.26
C ILE A 517 -2.02 -31.88 27.57
N GLN A 518 -1.11 -32.42 26.77
CA GLN A 518 -0.43 -33.71 27.01
C GLN A 518 1.06 -33.41 27.24
N ASP A 519 1.96 -33.85 26.36
CA ASP A 519 3.41 -33.66 26.55
C ASP A 519 3.93 -32.26 26.13
N GLY A 520 3.04 -31.38 25.65
CA GLY A 520 3.39 -30.02 25.26
C GLY A 520 3.30 -28.98 26.39
N VAL A 521 3.51 -27.72 26.02
CA VAL A 521 3.48 -26.59 26.96
C VAL A 521 2.64 -25.45 26.39
N LEU A 522 1.70 -24.95 27.20
CA LEU A 522 1.04 -23.67 26.97
C LEU A 522 1.78 -22.57 27.74
N VAL A 523 2.09 -21.46 27.10
CA VAL A 523 2.74 -20.30 27.74
C VAL A 523 1.88 -19.05 27.52
N LEU A 524 1.57 -18.35 28.61
CA LEU A 524 0.76 -17.13 28.60
C LEU A 524 1.52 -15.99 29.26
N LYS A 525 1.32 -14.76 28.78
CA LYS A 525 1.92 -13.56 29.37
C LYS A 525 1.27 -13.23 30.73
N GLY A 526 2.08 -12.78 31.69
CA GLY A 526 1.68 -12.41 33.03
C GLY A 526 1.49 -13.59 33.99
N ASP A 527 1.30 -13.26 35.28
CA ASP A 527 0.85 -14.22 36.29
C ASP A 527 -0.66 -14.48 36.15
N VAL A 528 -1.01 -15.50 35.37
CA VAL A 528 -2.40 -15.88 35.09
C VAL A 528 -2.82 -17.15 35.83
N ARG A 529 -2.04 -17.58 36.84
CA ARG A 529 -2.30 -18.84 37.58
C ARG A 529 -3.68 -18.88 38.21
N GLN A 530 -4.13 -17.76 38.81
CA GLN A 530 -5.47 -17.63 39.40
C GLN A 530 -6.58 -17.59 38.33
N PRO A 531 -6.54 -16.70 37.32
CA PRO A 531 -7.54 -16.67 36.25
C PRO A 531 -7.77 -18.02 35.57
N LEU A 532 -6.72 -18.84 35.37
CA LEU A 532 -6.84 -20.12 34.70
C LEU A 532 -7.60 -21.19 35.50
N GLN A 533 -7.72 -21.05 36.84
CA GLN A 533 -8.40 -22.05 37.67
C GLN A 533 -9.87 -22.22 37.29
N GLU A 534 -10.52 -21.15 36.84
CA GLU A 534 -11.91 -21.22 36.38
C GLU A 534 -12.05 -22.09 35.13
N TYR A 535 -11.09 -22.04 34.20
CA TYR A 535 -11.09 -22.91 33.02
C TYR A 535 -10.85 -24.37 33.40
N VAL A 536 -10.02 -24.65 34.40
CA VAL A 536 -9.83 -26.01 34.93
C VAL A 536 -11.14 -26.52 35.56
N ARG A 537 -11.74 -25.73 36.47
CA ARG A 537 -12.99 -26.07 37.16
C ARG A 537 -14.15 -26.37 36.20
N THR A 538 -14.17 -25.69 35.06
CA THR A 538 -15.22 -25.83 34.02
C THR A 538 -14.84 -26.81 32.89
N ASN A 539 -13.78 -27.61 33.06
CA ASN A 539 -13.28 -28.57 32.05
C ASN A 539 -12.95 -27.94 30.68
N ARG A 540 -12.65 -26.64 30.66
CA ARG A 540 -12.22 -25.88 29.48
C ARG A 540 -10.71 -25.88 29.30
N LEU A 541 -9.95 -26.14 30.35
CA LEU A 541 -8.51 -26.37 30.31
C LEU A 541 -8.22 -27.71 31.02
N THR A 542 -7.72 -28.71 30.29
CA THR A 542 -7.55 -30.07 30.80
C THR A 542 -6.15 -30.63 30.53
N ALA A 543 -5.75 -31.63 31.31
CA ALA A 543 -4.57 -32.44 31.05
C ALA A 543 -4.98 -33.86 30.65
N ASN A 544 -4.30 -34.46 29.68
CA ASN A 544 -4.47 -35.85 29.25
C ASN A 544 -5.95 -36.22 29.00
N ASN A 545 -6.65 -35.42 28.19
CA ASN A 545 -8.07 -35.54 27.90
C ASN A 545 -9.00 -35.49 29.13
N GLY A 546 -8.56 -34.86 30.22
CA GLY A 546 -9.28 -34.76 31.49
C GLY A 546 -8.92 -35.83 32.52
N ALA A 547 -7.99 -36.74 32.20
CA ALA A 547 -7.52 -37.77 33.12
C ALA A 547 -6.31 -37.33 33.97
N GLY A 548 -5.63 -36.25 33.59
CA GLY A 548 -4.42 -35.76 34.27
C GLY A 548 -4.65 -34.50 35.10
N THR A 549 -3.60 -34.06 35.80
CA THR A 549 -3.55 -32.78 36.53
C THR A 549 -2.67 -31.78 35.79
N LEU A 550 -2.98 -30.49 35.91
CA LEU A 550 -2.20 -29.41 35.31
C LEU A 550 -1.29 -28.75 36.33
N ARG A 551 -0.03 -28.53 35.95
CA ARG A 551 0.95 -27.75 36.70
C ARG A 551 1.06 -26.35 36.11
N PHE A 552 1.14 -25.35 36.99
CA PHE A 552 1.25 -23.94 36.64
C PHE A 552 2.51 -23.34 37.25
N ASP A 553 3.50 -23.00 36.43
CA ASP A 553 4.75 -22.37 36.86
C ASP A 553 4.80 -20.93 36.33
N TYR A 554 4.82 -19.95 37.24
CA TYR A 554 5.02 -18.54 36.88
C TYR A 554 6.50 -18.16 36.98
N ASP A 555 7.01 -17.56 35.90
CA ASP A 555 8.38 -17.09 35.75
C ASP A 555 8.37 -15.55 35.82
N SER A 556 8.82 -14.98 36.94
CA SER A 556 8.78 -13.54 37.19
C SER A 556 9.75 -12.74 36.33
N ASP A 557 10.84 -13.36 35.87
CA ASP A 557 11.84 -12.69 35.05
C ASP A 557 11.36 -12.56 33.60
N ALA A 558 10.64 -13.57 33.12
CA ALA A 558 10.02 -13.55 31.79
C ALA A 558 8.64 -12.88 31.76
N ASP A 559 8.00 -12.65 32.91
CA ASP A 559 6.59 -12.22 33.03
C ASP A 559 5.64 -13.20 32.31
N GLU A 560 5.77 -14.50 32.60
CA GLU A 560 5.05 -15.57 31.88
C GLU A 560 4.61 -16.72 32.79
N THR A 561 3.40 -17.24 32.56
CA THR A 561 2.91 -18.48 33.16
C THR A 561 3.02 -19.64 32.17
N ARG A 562 3.70 -20.72 32.58
CA ARG A 562 3.80 -21.98 31.83
C ARG A 562 2.82 -23.01 32.42
N VAL A 563 2.05 -23.65 31.56
CA VAL A 563 1.08 -24.69 31.92
C VAL A 563 1.43 -26.00 31.22
N ARG A 564 1.49 -27.09 31.98
CA ARG A 564 1.86 -28.43 31.50
C ARG A 564 0.98 -29.49 32.14
N ALA A 565 0.78 -30.61 31.46
CA ALA A 565 0.27 -31.80 32.15
C ALA A 565 1.35 -32.31 33.12
N GLU A 566 0.95 -32.66 34.32
CA GLU A 566 1.74 -33.55 35.15
C GLU A 566 1.62 -34.96 34.55
N GLY A 567 2.73 -35.69 34.54
CA GLY A 567 2.71 -37.09 34.12
C GLY A 567 1.60 -37.84 34.88
N LEU A 568 0.96 -38.80 34.22
CA LEU A 568 0.12 -39.74 34.96
C LEU A 568 0.98 -40.35 36.08
N PRO A 569 0.48 -40.42 37.32
CA PRO A 569 1.24 -40.92 38.46
C PRO A 569 1.84 -42.31 38.21
#